data_AF-A0A4Q3UQG4-F1
#
_entry.id   AF-A0A4Q3UQG4-F1
#
_cell.length_a   1.000
_cell.length_b   1.000
_cell.length_c   1.000
_cell.angle_alpha   90.00
_cell.angle_beta   90.00
_cell.angle_gamma   90.00
#
_symmetry.space_group_name_H-M   'P 1'
#
loop_
_entity.id
_entity.type
_entity.pdbx_description
1 polymer ?
#
loop_
_entity_poly.entity_id
_entity_poly.type
_entity_poly.pdbx_seq_one_letter_code
_entity_poly.pdbx_strand_id
1 'polypeptide(L)'
;MFLITPPFTQLNTPYPATAYLKGFLNTRNIRSFQSDLGIEVTLALFCREGLQELFNRISASTKPLSENAARMVALQEDYIYTIDDVILFLQGHNPTLAHRICKRDFLPEAGRFAQLEDLDWAFGSMGTQDKGKHFATMYLEDLSDLISECVDEHFGFSRYAEKLGRSANSFDELYNALQNEYTFVDELLIRLLKTHMEKLQPKLVAISVPFPGNLYTSLRCGQWIKQNYPNVKVAMGGGFANTELRSLSDRRVFEFYDYISLDDGEAPLEQLVQLVEGHRSTEELKRTFTLQEGTVQYINNAACSDYKQAQVGTPDYSDFLLDKYISAIEVVNPMHRMWSDGRWNKLTMAHGCYWGKCTFCDISLDYIKLYEPIAASLLVDRMEEMM
;
A
#
# COMPACT_ATOMS: atom_id res chain seq x y z
N MET A 1 5.04 -17.10 7.89
CA MET A 1 3.93 -16.28 7.35
C MET A 1 4.47 -15.27 6.35
N PHE A 2 3.64 -14.76 5.45
CA PHE A 2 3.97 -13.63 4.59
C PHE A 2 2.96 -12.50 4.82
N LEU A 3 3.44 -11.30 5.17
CA LEU A 3 2.63 -10.12 5.42
C LEU A 3 2.76 -9.16 4.24
N ILE A 4 1.65 -8.67 3.70
CA ILE A 4 1.65 -7.85 2.49
C ILE A 4 0.88 -6.56 2.74
N THR A 5 1.46 -5.45 2.33
CA THR A 5 0.73 -4.21 2.05
C THR A 5 0.51 -4.11 0.53
N PRO A 6 -0.75 -4.09 0.04
CA PRO A 6 -1.04 -3.95 -1.38
C PRO A 6 -0.59 -2.58 -1.90
N PRO A 7 -0.42 -2.43 -3.22
CA PRO A 7 -0.15 -1.14 -3.81
C PRO A 7 -1.14 -0.04 -3.46
N PHE A 8 -0.70 1.21 -3.66
CA PHE A 8 -1.44 2.46 -3.44
C PHE A 8 -1.54 2.91 -1.97
N THR A 9 -0.47 2.67 -1.22
CA THR A 9 -0.17 3.38 0.02
C THR A 9 0.79 4.54 -0.23
N GLN A 10 1.17 5.25 0.83
CA GLN A 10 2.16 6.33 0.74
C GLN A 10 3.49 5.82 0.15
N LEU A 11 4.10 6.60 -0.76
CA LEU A 11 5.33 6.20 -1.48
C LEU A 11 6.63 6.63 -0.79
N ASN A 12 6.53 7.47 0.23
CA ASN A 12 7.66 7.98 0.99
C ASN A 12 7.95 7.18 2.26
N THR A 13 7.00 6.35 2.70
CA THR A 13 7.17 5.56 3.92
C THR A 13 6.28 4.31 3.92
N PRO A 14 6.73 3.18 4.49
CA PRO A 14 5.87 2.01 4.64
C PRO A 14 4.65 2.31 5.49
N TYR A 15 3.51 1.72 5.14
CA TYR A 15 2.35 1.68 6.02
C TYR A 15 2.68 0.78 7.24
N PRO A 16 2.37 1.22 8.48
CA PRO A 16 2.97 0.59 9.66
C PRO A 16 2.38 -0.79 10.01
N ALA A 17 1.17 -1.14 9.59
CA ALA A 17 0.47 -2.30 10.13
C ALA A 17 1.26 -3.60 10.09
N THR A 18 1.91 -3.92 8.97
CA THR A 18 2.70 -5.16 8.84
C THR A 18 3.95 -5.13 9.71
N ALA A 19 4.60 -3.97 9.92
CA ALA A 19 5.73 -3.83 10.84
C ALA A 19 5.34 -4.11 12.30
N TYR A 20 4.17 -3.63 12.73
CA TYR A 20 3.63 -3.91 14.07
C TYR A 20 3.30 -5.38 14.23
N LEU A 21 2.60 -5.96 13.25
CA LEU A 21 2.29 -7.38 13.26
C LEU A 21 3.56 -8.24 13.27
N LYS A 22 4.59 -7.90 12.48
CA LYS A 22 5.88 -8.58 12.50
C LYS A 22 6.54 -8.49 13.87
N GLY A 23 6.58 -7.28 14.44
CA GLY A 23 7.07 -7.03 15.80
C GLY A 23 6.39 -7.91 16.86
N PHE A 24 5.06 -7.97 16.82
CA PHE A 24 4.27 -8.85 17.68
C PHE A 24 4.61 -10.33 17.44
N LEU A 25 4.62 -10.78 16.18
CA LEU A 25 4.93 -12.17 15.83
C LEU A 25 6.33 -12.60 16.29
N ASN A 26 7.31 -11.69 16.29
CA ASN A 26 8.64 -11.93 16.85
C ASN A 26 8.56 -12.29 18.35
N THR A 27 7.73 -11.60 19.14
CA THR A 27 7.51 -11.93 20.58
C THR A 27 6.88 -13.31 20.79
N ARG A 28 6.21 -13.85 19.76
CA ARG A 28 5.58 -15.17 19.75
C ARG A 28 6.45 -16.24 19.11
N ASN A 29 7.67 -15.90 18.67
CA ASN A 29 8.55 -16.77 17.89
C ASN A 29 7.90 -17.31 16.60
N ILE A 30 6.98 -16.54 16.00
CA ILE A 30 6.34 -16.90 14.74
C ILE A 30 7.11 -16.26 13.59
N ARG A 31 7.75 -17.09 12.76
CA ARG A 31 8.53 -16.60 11.61
C ARG A 31 7.62 -15.93 10.58
N SER A 32 7.90 -14.69 10.28
CA SER A 32 7.22 -13.89 9.27
C SER A 32 8.21 -13.13 8.40
N PHE A 33 7.75 -12.78 7.20
CA PHE A 33 8.41 -11.86 6.28
C PHE A 33 7.38 -10.86 5.81
N GLN A 34 7.75 -9.61 5.57
CA GLN A 34 6.84 -8.58 5.08
C GLN A 34 7.32 -7.90 3.79
N SER A 35 6.36 -7.50 2.96
CA SER A 35 6.61 -6.72 1.74
C SER A 35 5.60 -5.58 1.59
N ASP A 36 6.09 -4.46 1.07
CA ASP A 36 5.28 -3.36 0.59
C ASP A 36 5.26 -3.43 -0.94
N LEU A 37 4.21 -4.06 -1.48
CA LEU A 37 4.08 -4.22 -2.92
C LEU A 37 3.80 -2.87 -3.61
N GLY A 38 3.42 -1.82 -2.87
CA GLY A 38 3.24 -0.49 -3.43
C GLY A 38 4.53 0.12 -3.90
N ILE A 39 5.54 0.16 -3.03
CA ILE A 39 6.85 0.69 -3.46
C ILE A 39 7.52 -0.24 -4.48
N GLU A 40 7.39 -1.57 -4.32
CA GLU A 40 7.99 -2.52 -5.26
C GLU A 40 7.39 -2.38 -6.68
N VAL A 41 6.06 -2.31 -6.82
CA VAL A 41 5.40 -2.07 -8.12
C VAL A 41 5.79 -0.71 -8.69
N THR A 42 5.82 0.33 -7.86
CA THR A 42 6.22 1.69 -8.28
C THR A 42 7.63 1.67 -8.88
N LEU A 43 8.58 1.00 -8.24
CA LEU A 43 9.97 0.92 -8.73
C LEU A 43 10.12 0.01 -9.96
N ALA A 44 9.32 -1.05 -10.06
CA ALA A 44 9.31 -1.91 -11.25
C ALA A 44 8.69 -1.21 -12.47
N LEU A 45 7.76 -0.28 -12.24
CA LEU A 45 7.13 0.54 -13.27
C LEU A 45 8.05 1.70 -13.69
N PHE A 46 8.54 2.47 -12.72
CA PHE A 46 9.35 3.66 -12.92
C PHE A 46 10.84 3.34 -12.93
N CYS A 47 11.23 2.44 -13.83
CA CYS A 47 12.63 2.22 -14.20
C CYS A 47 12.73 2.13 -15.72
N ARG A 48 13.95 2.15 -16.24
CA ARG A 48 14.22 1.99 -17.67
C ARG A 48 13.47 0.80 -18.28
N GLU A 49 13.58 -0.38 -17.68
CA GLU A 49 12.94 -1.60 -18.18
C GLU A 49 11.41 -1.50 -18.14
N GLY A 50 10.85 -0.97 -17.06
CA GLY A 50 9.41 -0.78 -16.88
C GLY A 50 8.82 0.20 -17.91
N LEU A 51 9.50 1.32 -18.17
CA LEU A 51 9.08 2.26 -19.19
C LEU A 51 9.23 1.70 -20.61
N GLN A 52 10.28 0.92 -20.88
CA GLN A 52 10.41 0.23 -22.17
C GLN A 52 9.25 -0.73 -22.41
N GLU A 53 8.86 -1.52 -21.39
CA GLU A 53 7.71 -2.43 -21.45
C GLU A 53 6.40 -1.65 -21.69
N LEU A 54 6.21 -0.53 -20.98
CA LEU A 54 5.07 0.37 -21.14
C LEU A 54 4.96 0.92 -22.57
N PHE A 55 6.00 1.56 -23.10
CA PHE A 55 5.97 2.16 -24.43
C PHE A 55 5.81 1.13 -25.55
N ASN A 56 6.40 -0.07 -25.38
CA ASN A 56 6.18 -1.18 -26.31
C ASN A 56 4.70 -1.60 -26.34
N ARG A 57 4.04 -1.66 -25.17
CA ARG A 57 2.61 -1.99 -25.07
C ARG A 57 1.72 -0.91 -25.67
N ILE A 58 2.05 0.36 -25.46
CA ILE A 58 1.36 1.49 -26.10
C ILE A 58 1.48 1.41 -27.62
N SER A 59 2.70 1.16 -28.12
CA SER A 59 2.97 1.06 -29.57
C SER A 59 2.26 -0.13 -30.23
N ALA A 60 2.05 -1.22 -29.49
CA ALA A 60 1.32 -2.39 -29.97
C ALA A 60 -0.21 -2.20 -29.94
N SER A 61 -0.71 -1.19 -29.21
CA SER A 61 -2.14 -0.88 -29.11
C SER A 61 -2.64 -0.17 -30.36
N THR A 62 -3.85 -0.50 -30.80
CA THR A 62 -4.52 0.19 -31.91
C THR A 62 -5.43 1.33 -31.44
N LYS A 63 -5.42 1.65 -30.15
CA LYS A 63 -6.24 2.73 -29.59
C LYS A 63 -5.73 4.09 -30.09
N PRO A 64 -6.62 5.02 -30.46
CA PRO A 64 -6.22 6.38 -30.78
C PRO A 64 -5.62 7.04 -29.54
N LEU A 65 -4.51 7.75 -29.72
CA LEU A 65 -3.84 8.52 -28.67
C LEU A 65 -4.37 9.95 -28.65
N SER A 66 -4.47 10.54 -27.45
CA SER A 66 -4.64 11.98 -27.31
C SER A 66 -3.41 12.73 -27.84
N GLU A 67 -3.55 14.04 -28.11
CA GLU A 67 -2.41 14.87 -28.50
C GLU A 67 -1.28 14.84 -27.46
N ASN A 68 -1.64 14.79 -26.17
CA ASN A 68 -0.68 14.71 -25.09
C ASN A 68 0.05 13.35 -25.07
N ALA A 69 -0.70 12.24 -25.15
CA ALA A 69 -0.12 10.90 -25.20
C ALA A 69 0.76 10.71 -26.44
N ALA A 70 0.33 11.19 -27.62
CA ALA A 70 1.13 11.14 -28.84
C ALA A 70 2.45 11.91 -28.71
N ARG A 71 2.43 13.08 -28.05
CA ARG A 71 3.65 13.83 -27.73
C ARG A 71 4.57 13.04 -26.79
N MET A 72 4.03 12.43 -25.74
CA MET A 72 4.83 11.64 -24.80
C MET A 72 5.46 10.41 -25.46
N VAL A 73 4.74 9.73 -26.34
CA VAL A 73 5.27 8.61 -27.14
C VAL A 73 6.40 9.08 -28.06
N ALA A 74 6.29 10.27 -28.66
CA ALA A 74 7.39 10.85 -29.44
C ALA A 74 8.65 11.16 -28.60
N LEU A 75 8.49 11.38 -27.29
CA LEU A 75 9.56 11.63 -26.33
C LEU A 75 10.00 10.38 -25.56
N GLN A 76 9.55 9.18 -25.95
CA GLN A 76 9.77 7.94 -25.17
C GLN A 76 11.24 7.68 -24.82
N GLU A 77 12.17 7.95 -25.74
CA GLU A 77 13.60 7.74 -25.50
C GLU A 77 14.14 8.65 -24.39
N ASP A 78 13.64 9.89 -24.30
CA ASP A 78 14.01 10.83 -23.25
C ASP A 78 13.45 10.40 -21.89
N TYR A 79 12.21 9.90 -21.85
CA TYR A 79 11.61 9.34 -20.63
C TYR A 79 12.40 8.10 -20.14
N ILE A 80 12.68 7.14 -21.04
CA ILE A 80 13.45 5.94 -20.73
C ILE A 80 14.88 6.29 -20.30
N TYR A 81 15.49 7.33 -20.89
CA TYR A 81 16.84 7.77 -20.53
C TYR A 81 16.91 8.42 -19.14
N THR A 82 15.89 9.16 -18.72
CA THR A 82 15.93 10.00 -17.50
C THR A 82 15.33 9.37 -16.26
N ILE A 83 14.45 8.36 -16.39
CA ILE A 83 13.66 7.82 -15.27
C ILE A 83 14.48 7.33 -14.08
N ASP A 84 15.57 6.59 -14.32
CA ASP A 84 16.38 6.01 -13.23
C ASP A 84 17.03 7.12 -12.37
N ASP A 85 17.55 8.16 -13.02
CA ASP A 85 18.13 9.33 -12.34
C ASP A 85 17.08 10.10 -11.53
N VAL A 86 15.86 10.21 -12.06
CA VAL A 86 14.72 10.84 -11.37
C VAL A 86 14.34 10.07 -10.10
N ILE A 87 14.22 8.74 -10.18
CA ILE A 87 13.93 7.91 -9.01
C ILE A 87 15.05 7.99 -7.98
N LEU A 88 16.32 7.91 -8.39
CA LEU A 88 17.46 8.08 -7.48
C LEU A 88 17.45 9.45 -6.80
N PHE A 89 17.09 10.51 -7.52
CA PHE A 89 16.95 11.84 -6.94
C PHE A 89 15.81 11.91 -5.92
N LEU A 90 14.63 11.34 -6.23
CA LEU A 90 13.49 11.31 -5.30
C LEU A 90 13.74 10.42 -4.06
N GLN A 91 14.60 9.41 -4.17
CA GLN A 91 15.10 8.61 -3.03
C GLN A 91 16.16 9.34 -2.20
N GLY A 92 16.67 10.48 -2.67
CA GLY A 92 17.73 11.25 -2.01
C GLY A 92 19.15 10.78 -2.32
N HIS A 93 19.34 9.84 -3.25
CA HIS A 93 20.65 9.29 -3.65
C HIS A 93 21.41 10.15 -4.67
N ASN A 94 20.73 11.07 -5.36
CA ASN A 94 21.36 12.02 -6.29
C ASN A 94 20.87 13.46 -6.11
N PRO A 95 21.17 14.12 -4.97
CA PRO A 95 20.65 15.47 -4.69
C PRO A 95 21.15 16.53 -5.68
N THR A 96 22.28 16.30 -6.35
CA THR A 96 22.85 17.28 -7.31
C THR A 96 21.99 17.46 -8.56
N LEU A 97 21.15 16.46 -8.89
CA LEU A 97 20.26 16.49 -10.05
C LEU A 97 19.24 17.63 -9.99
N ALA A 98 18.90 18.12 -8.80
CA ALA A 98 17.99 19.24 -8.58
C ALA A 98 18.32 20.46 -9.44
N HIS A 99 19.62 20.80 -9.59
CA HIS A 99 20.05 21.94 -10.40
C HIS A 99 19.78 21.78 -11.89
N ARG A 100 19.89 20.55 -12.41
CA ARG A 100 19.60 20.24 -13.82
C ARG A 100 18.10 20.22 -14.06
N ILE A 101 17.34 19.57 -13.18
CA ILE A 101 15.88 19.57 -13.24
C ILE A 101 15.32 20.99 -13.21
N CYS A 102 15.82 21.85 -12.32
CA CYS A 102 15.35 23.23 -12.19
C CYS A 102 15.66 24.12 -13.41
N LYS A 103 16.64 23.75 -14.26
CA LYS A 103 16.93 24.44 -15.52
C LYS A 103 15.95 24.08 -16.64
N ARG A 104 15.15 23.01 -16.47
CA ARG A 104 14.16 22.51 -17.43
C ARG A 104 14.75 22.08 -18.78
N ASP A 105 16.03 21.72 -18.80
CA ASP A 105 16.74 21.19 -19.97
C ASP A 105 17.01 19.68 -19.87
N PHE A 106 16.56 19.05 -18.78
CA PHE A 106 16.85 17.64 -18.47
C PHE A 106 15.64 16.72 -18.63
N LEU A 107 14.49 17.07 -18.07
CA LEU A 107 13.29 16.21 -18.10
C LEU A 107 12.49 16.46 -19.39
N PRO A 108 11.96 15.42 -20.04
CA PRO A 108 10.88 15.61 -20.99
C PRO A 108 9.63 16.11 -20.24
N GLU A 109 8.90 17.02 -20.87
CA GLU A 109 7.75 17.70 -20.26
C GLU A 109 6.51 17.52 -21.15
N ALA A 110 5.37 17.19 -20.55
CA ALA A 110 4.08 17.06 -21.22
C ALA A 110 2.99 17.90 -20.50
N GLY A 111 1.74 17.44 -20.52
CA GLY A 111 0.55 18.21 -20.11
C GLY A 111 0.61 18.81 -18.70
N ARG A 112 1.23 18.14 -17.73
CA ARG A 112 1.34 18.64 -16.34
C ARG A 112 2.18 19.91 -16.23
N PHE A 113 3.16 20.09 -17.11
CA PHE A 113 4.04 21.26 -17.11
C PHE A 113 3.39 22.52 -17.70
N ALA A 114 2.22 22.41 -18.35
CA ALA A 114 1.49 23.56 -18.84
C ALA A 114 0.92 24.45 -17.72
N GLN A 115 0.73 23.90 -16.51
CA GLN A 115 0.17 24.60 -15.35
C GLN A 115 1.23 25.35 -14.51
N LEU A 116 2.50 25.35 -14.94
CA LEU A 116 3.62 25.89 -14.17
C LEU A 116 3.64 27.41 -14.06
N GLU A 117 3.10 28.13 -15.04
CA GLU A 117 3.13 29.61 -15.06
C GLU A 117 2.41 30.23 -13.86
N ASP A 118 1.43 29.52 -13.29
CA ASP A 118 0.67 29.96 -12.11
C ASP A 118 1.42 29.74 -10.77
N LEU A 119 2.54 29.00 -10.78
CA LEU A 119 3.25 28.57 -9.57
C LEU A 119 4.56 29.33 -9.31
N ASP A 120 5.01 30.21 -10.21
CA ASP A 120 6.26 30.98 -10.05
C ASP A 120 6.31 31.80 -8.76
N TRP A 121 5.18 32.31 -8.28
CA TRP A 121 5.08 33.02 -7.00
C TRP A 121 5.31 32.09 -5.79
N ALA A 122 4.92 30.81 -5.88
CA ALA A 122 5.02 29.84 -4.80
C ALA A 122 6.46 29.31 -4.62
N PHE A 123 7.25 29.27 -5.70
CA PHE A 123 8.65 28.83 -5.65
C PHE A 123 9.62 29.87 -5.08
N GLY A 124 9.22 31.14 -4.94
CA GLY A 124 10.07 32.19 -4.36
C GLY A 124 10.52 31.91 -2.92
N SER A 125 9.84 30.98 -2.23
CA SER A 125 10.19 30.49 -0.89
C SER A 125 10.74 29.05 -0.85
N MET A 126 10.70 28.30 -1.95
CA MET A 126 11.18 26.91 -2.02
C MET A 126 12.67 26.84 -2.37
N GLY A 127 13.42 25.99 -1.68
CA GLY A 127 14.81 25.70 -2.03
C GLY A 127 14.93 24.93 -3.36
N THR A 128 16.11 24.95 -3.99
CA THR A 128 16.37 24.24 -5.27
C THR A 128 16.05 22.74 -5.19
N GLN A 129 16.27 22.11 -4.04
CA GLN A 129 15.91 20.71 -3.82
C GLN A 129 14.41 20.47 -3.94
N ASP A 130 13.61 21.27 -3.23
CA ASP A 130 12.16 21.10 -3.19
C ASP A 130 11.54 21.44 -4.55
N LYS A 131 12.05 22.47 -5.24
CA LYS A 131 11.65 22.78 -6.62
C LYS A 131 11.97 21.61 -7.57
N GLY A 132 13.16 21.03 -7.45
CA GLY A 132 13.55 19.85 -8.20
C GLY A 132 12.62 18.66 -7.95
N LYS A 133 12.31 18.37 -6.68
CA LYS A 133 11.40 17.27 -6.29
C LYS A 133 9.99 17.48 -6.83
N HIS A 134 9.48 18.70 -6.80
CA HIS A 134 8.18 19.04 -7.37
C HIS A 134 8.15 18.80 -8.89
N PHE A 135 9.17 19.24 -9.63
CA PHE A 135 9.29 18.99 -11.07
C PHE A 135 9.42 17.49 -11.40
N ALA A 136 10.22 16.76 -10.61
CA ALA A 136 10.30 15.30 -10.71
C ALA A 136 8.95 14.61 -10.41
N THR A 137 8.16 15.15 -9.48
CA THR A 137 6.83 14.62 -9.16
C THR A 137 5.87 14.84 -10.32
N MET A 138 5.81 16.05 -10.90
CA MET A 138 5.00 16.31 -12.11
C MET A 138 5.42 15.42 -13.29
N TYR A 139 6.72 15.16 -13.46
CA TYR A 139 7.22 14.23 -14.48
C TYR A 139 6.69 12.81 -14.29
N LEU A 140 6.63 12.32 -13.04
CA LEU A 140 6.00 11.03 -12.75
C LEU A 140 4.48 11.08 -12.96
N GLU A 141 3.82 12.17 -12.59
CA GLU A 141 2.38 12.37 -12.83
C GLU A 141 2.04 12.36 -14.33
N ASP A 142 2.85 12.98 -15.19
CA ASP A 142 2.72 12.91 -16.65
C ASP A 142 2.74 11.44 -17.12
N LEU A 143 3.72 10.65 -16.66
CA LEU A 143 3.80 9.22 -16.98
C LEU A 143 2.58 8.46 -16.46
N SER A 144 2.02 8.86 -15.33
CA SER A 144 0.83 8.23 -14.77
C SER A 144 -0.41 8.52 -15.60
N ASP A 145 -0.60 9.76 -16.04
CA ASP A 145 -1.69 10.11 -16.94
C ASP A 145 -1.59 9.31 -18.25
N LEU A 146 -0.38 9.11 -18.79
CA LEU A 146 -0.16 8.26 -19.96
C LEU A 146 -0.56 6.80 -19.69
N ILE A 147 -0.17 6.23 -18.55
CA ILE A 147 -0.53 4.86 -18.14
C ILE A 147 -2.06 4.75 -18.04
N SER A 148 -2.70 5.71 -17.36
CA SER A 148 -4.14 5.77 -17.20
C SER A 148 -4.88 5.84 -18.52
N GLU A 149 -4.39 6.64 -19.47
CA GLU A 149 -4.99 6.77 -20.79
C GLU A 149 -4.83 5.49 -21.63
N CYS A 150 -3.63 4.88 -21.61
CA CYS A 150 -3.25 3.91 -22.64
C CYS A 150 -3.38 2.45 -22.21
N VAL A 151 -3.04 2.12 -20.96
CA VAL A 151 -2.84 0.72 -20.54
C VAL A 151 -3.60 0.31 -19.28
N ASP A 152 -3.99 1.25 -18.41
CA ASP A 152 -4.69 0.94 -17.16
C ASP A 152 -5.54 2.13 -16.66
N GLU A 153 -6.81 2.18 -17.03
CA GLU A 153 -7.73 3.29 -16.69
C GLU A 153 -7.89 3.55 -15.18
N HIS A 154 -7.48 2.62 -14.32
CA HIS A 154 -7.60 2.75 -12.88
C HIS A 154 -6.34 3.34 -12.22
N PHE A 155 -5.22 3.41 -12.95
CA PHE A 155 -3.93 3.88 -12.43
C PHE A 155 -3.95 5.36 -11.96
N GLY A 156 -3.22 5.68 -10.88
CA GLY A 156 -2.99 7.05 -10.43
C GLY A 156 -2.25 7.15 -9.09
N PHE A 157 -1.28 8.07 -8.98
CA PHE A 157 -0.38 8.24 -7.82
C PHE A 157 -1.09 8.43 -6.47
N SER A 158 -2.20 9.17 -6.45
CA SER A 158 -2.93 9.52 -5.22
C SER A 158 -4.38 9.01 -5.18
N ARG A 159 -4.86 8.37 -6.26
CA ARG A 159 -6.29 8.09 -6.46
C ARG A 159 -6.59 6.77 -7.19
N TYR A 160 -5.77 5.75 -6.98
CA TYR A 160 -6.10 4.44 -7.55
C TYR A 160 -7.43 3.91 -7.00
N ALA A 161 -8.31 3.49 -7.91
CA ALA A 161 -9.57 2.80 -7.63
C ALA A 161 -10.44 3.41 -6.52
N GLU A 162 -10.24 4.67 -6.13
CA GLU A 162 -11.05 5.30 -5.10
C GLU A 162 -12.51 5.37 -5.58
N LYS A 163 -12.74 5.48 -6.90
CA LYS A 163 -14.06 5.32 -7.53
C LYS A 163 -14.62 3.90 -7.42
N LEU A 164 -13.81 2.85 -7.62
CA LEU A 164 -14.26 1.45 -7.55
C LEU A 164 -14.49 0.99 -6.10
N GLY A 165 -13.63 1.41 -5.18
CA GLY A 165 -13.72 1.12 -3.75
C GLY A 165 -14.75 1.95 -3.00
N ARG A 166 -15.21 3.09 -3.56
CA ARG A 166 -16.30 3.92 -3.01
C ARG A 166 -17.67 3.63 -3.64
N SER A 167 -17.81 2.59 -4.47
CA SER A 167 -19.13 2.21 -5.01
C SER A 167 -20.03 1.73 -3.86
N ALA A 168 -20.92 2.62 -3.45
CA ALA A 168 -21.36 2.73 -2.07
C ALA A 168 -22.36 1.66 -1.59
N ASN A 169 -22.69 0.61 -2.36
CA ASN A 169 -23.70 -0.38 -1.94
C ASN A 169 -23.57 -1.79 -2.52
N SER A 170 -22.61 -2.10 -3.40
CA SER A 170 -22.49 -3.46 -3.95
C SER A 170 -21.06 -3.83 -4.36
N PHE A 171 -20.71 -5.10 -4.14
CA PHE A 171 -19.47 -5.71 -4.60
C PHE A 171 -19.45 -6.00 -6.12
N ASP A 172 -20.57 -5.81 -6.82
CA ASP A 172 -20.74 -6.23 -8.23
C ASP A 172 -19.74 -5.58 -9.20
N GLU A 173 -19.56 -4.26 -9.14
CA GLU A 173 -18.66 -3.54 -10.05
C GLU A 173 -17.22 -4.03 -9.90
N LEU A 174 -16.76 -4.14 -8.65
CA LEU A 174 -15.43 -4.63 -8.32
C LEU A 174 -15.26 -6.10 -8.71
N TYR A 175 -16.26 -6.93 -8.43
CA TYR A 175 -16.24 -8.34 -8.79
C TYR A 175 -16.15 -8.55 -10.30
N ASN A 176 -16.92 -7.78 -11.09
CA ASN A 176 -16.88 -7.82 -12.55
C ASN A 176 -15.51 -7.38 -13.08
N ALA A 177 -14.93 -6.31 -12.52
CA ALA A 177 -13.58 -5.87 -12.90
C ALA A 177 -12.53 -6.98 -12.67
N LEU A 178 -12.65 -7.74 -11.59
CA LEU A 178 -11.76 -8.87 -11.26
C LEU A 178 -11.90 -10.08 -12.18
N GLN A 179 -12.95 -10.15 -13.02
CA GLN A 179 -13.09 -11.20 -14.04
C GLN A 179 -12.36 -10.86 -15.34
N ASN A 180 -11.98 -9.60 -15.55
CA ASN A 180 -11.23 -9.20 -16.73
C ASN A 180 -9.76 -9.63 -16.61
N GLU A 181 -9.09 -9.68 -17.77
CA GLU A 181 -7.65 -9.90 -17.87
C GLU A 181 -6.87 -8.87 -17.02
N TYR A 182 -5.66 -9.24 -16.65
CA TYR A 182 -4.78 -8.36 -15.90
C TYR A 182 -4.45 -7.11 -16.70
N THR A 183 -4.51 -5.96 -16.05
CA THR A 183 -3.93 -4.73 -16.57
C THR A 183 -2.41 -4.82 -16.57
N PHE A 184 -1.75 -3.84 -17.18
CA PHE A 184 -0.29 -3.76 -17.13
C PHE A 184 0.25 -3.71 -15.68
N VAL A 185 -0.41 -2.96 -14.80
CA VAL A 185 0.00 -2.84 -13.40
C VAL A 185 -0.29 -4.12 -12.61
N ASP A 186 -1.41 -4.80 -12.92
CA ASP A 186 -1.71 -6.13 -12.36
C ASP A 186 -0.62 -7.13 -12.72
N GLU A 187 -0.14 -7.14 -13.97
CA GLU A 187 0.94 -8.04 -14.41
C GLU A 187 2.24 -7.80 -13.64
N LEU A 188 2.61 -6.54 -13.39
CA LEU A 188 3.78 -6.19 -12.57
C LEU A 188 3.59 -6.65 -11.11
N LEU A 189 2.43 -6.38 -10.52
CA LEU A 189 2.07 -6.81 -9.17
C LEU A 189 2.18 -8.33 -9.02
N ILE A 190 1.58 -9.08 -9.95
CA ILE A 190 1.58 -10.54 -9.91
C ILE A 190 2.99 -11.11 -10.13
N ARG A 191 3.81 -10.49 -10.99
CA ARG A 191 5.22 -10.89 -11.21
C ARG A 191 6.04 -10.76 -9.91
N LEU A 192 5.86 -9.68 -9.16
CA LEU A 192 6.52 -9.46 -7.88
C LEU A 192 6.00 -10.42 -6.80
N LEU A 193 4.67 -10.55 -6.68
CA LEU A 193 4.02 -11.47 -5.75
C LEU A 193 4.49 -12.91 -5.98
N LYS A 194 4.58 -13.33 -7.25
CA LYS A 194 5.09 -14.66 -7.63
C LYS A 194 6.51 -14.89 -7.12
N THR A 195 7.40 -13.92 -7.30
CA THR A 195 8.80 -13.99 -6.84
C THR A 195 8.88 -14.20 -5.33
N HIS A 196 8.07 -13.45 -4.55
CA HIS A 196 8.01 -13.62 -3.10
C HIS A 196 7.42 -14.97 -2.70
N MET A 197 6.32 -15.40 -3.32
CA MET A 197 5.67 -16.68 -3.02
C MET A 197 6.59 -17.86 -3.30
N GLU A 198 7.31 -17.85 -4.43
CA GLU A 198 8.31 -18.87 -4.79
C GLU A 198 9.43 -18.96 -3.74
N LYS A 199 9.96 -17.82 -3.31
CA LYS A 199 11.06 -17.75 -2.32
C LYS A 199 10.63 -18.13 -0.90
N LEU A 200 9.46 -17.67 -0.47
CA LEU A 200 9.03 -17.75 0.94
C LEU A 200 8.23 -19.01 1.26
N GLN A 201 7.49 -19.56 0.30
CA GLN A 201 6.60 -20.72 0.48
C GLN A 201 5.75 -20.64 1.77
N PRO A 202 4.99 -19.54 2.00
CA PRO A 202 4.25 -19.36 3.24
C PRO A 202 3.05 -20.31 3.32
N LYS A 203 2.65 -20.70 4.54
CA LYS A 203 1.36 -21.40 4.77
C LYS A 203 0.17 -20.43 4.91
N LEU A 204 0.45 -19.19 5.29
CA LEU A 204 -0.51 -18.12 5.53
C LEU A 204 0.06 -16.81 4.97
N VAL A 205 -0.72 -16.17 4.11
CA VAL A 205 -0.50 -14.81 3.61
C VAL A 205 -1.52 -13.89 4.27
N ALA A 206 -1.08 -12.83 4.93
CA ALA A 206 -1.96 -11.83 5.53
C ALA A 206 -1.80 -10.49 4.83
N ILE A 207 -2.90 -9.96 4.30
CA ILE A 207 -2.93 -8.75 3.49
C ILE A 207 -3.57 -7.62 4.30
N SER A 208 -2.79 -6.59 4.62
CA SER A 208 -3.29 -5.40 5.31
C SER A 208 -3.81 -4.39 4.29
N VAL A 209 -5.12 -4.16 4.28
CA VAL A 209 -5.82 -3.24 3.36
C VAL A 209 -6.26 -1.99 4.14
N PRO A 210 -5.44 -0.93 4.17
CA PRO A 210 -5.73 0.23 5.00
C PRO A 210 -6.79 1.15 4.41
N PHE A 211 -6.85 1.28 3.08
CA PHE A 211 -7.73 2.23 2.40
C PHE A 211 -8.51 1.55 1.26
N PRO A 212 -9.66 2.12 0.82
CA PRO A 212 -10.43 1.60 -0.30
C PRO A 212 -9.62 1.41 -1.60
N GLY A 213 -8.65 2.28 -1.87
CA GLY A 213 -7.77 2.17 -3.05
C GLY A 213 -6.90 0.91 -3.08
N ASN A 214 -6.66 0.27 -1.92
CA ASN A 214 -5.87 -0.97 -1.84
C ASN A 214 -6.68 -2.24 -2.08
N LEU A 215 -8.03 -2.14 -2.08
CA LEU A 215 -8.91 -3.30 -2.07
C LEU A 215 -8.82 -4.11 -3.38
N TYR A 216 -8.79 -3.43 -4.52
CA TYR A 216 -8.73 -4.11 -5.82
C TYR A 216 -7.46 -4.97 -5.93
N THR A 217 -6.30 -4.39 -5.61
CA THR A 217 -5.03 -5.10 -5.70
C THR A 217 -4.89 -6.18 -4.63
N SER A 218 -5.47 -6.02 -3.44
CA SER A 218 -5.53 -7.10 -2.46
C SER A 218 -6.37 -8.28 -2.94
N LEU A 219 -7.50 -8.01 -3.62
CA LEU A 219 -8.34 -9.06 -4.22
C LEU A 219 -7.60 -9.75 -5.36
N ARG A 220 -6.88 -9.02 -6.22
CA ARG A 220 -6.02 -9.61 -7.27
C ARG A 220 -4.93 -10.52 -6.69
N CYS A 221 -4.28 -10.09 -5.61
CA CYS A 221 -3.31 -10.93 -4.89
C CYS A 221 -3.97 -12.21 -4.37
N GLY A 222 -5.12 -12.09 -3.69
CA GLY A 222 -5.88 -13.23 -3.17
C GLY A 222 -6.34 -14.20 -4.26
N GLN A 223 -6.88 -13.67 -5.37
CA GLN A 223 -7.29 -14.41 -6.56
C GLN A 223 -6.14 -15.29 -7.07
N TRP A 224 -4.98 -14.67 -7.31
CA TRP A 224 -3.82 -15.35 -7.86
C TRP A 224 -3.24 -16.39 -6.90
N ILE A 225 -3.14 -16.06 -5.60
CA ILE A 225 -2.65 -17.01 -4.58
C ILE A 225 -3.56 -18.23 -4.51
N LYS A 226 -4.89 -18.06 -4.45
CA LYS A 226 -5.81 -19.20 -4.34
C LYS A 226 -5.81 -20.09 -5.60
N GLN A 227 -5.58 -19.50 -6.78
CA GLN A 227 -5.46 -20.25 -8.03
C GLN A 227 -4.16 -21.05 -8.14
N ASN A 228 -3.03 -20.50 -7.67
CA ASN A 228 -1.70 -21.10 -7.87
C ASN A 228 -1.17 -21.86 -6.64
N TYR A 229 -1.66 -21.52 -5.45
CA TYR A 229 -1.26 -22.07 -4.16
C TYR A 229 -2.48 -22.42 -3.30
N PRO A 230 -3.34 -23.36 -3.71
CA PRO A 230 -4.64 -23.64 -3.07
C PRO A 230 -4.55 -24.10 -1.59
N ASN A 231 -3.37 -24.55 -1.15
CA ASN A 231 -3.13 -24.94 0.23
C ASN A 231 -2.73 -23.77 1.14
N VAL A 232 -2.36 -22.63 0.57
CA VAL A 232 -1.96 -21.43 1.31
C VAL A 232 -3.21 -20.67 1.69
N LYS A 233 -3.35 -20.35 2.98
CA LYS A 233 -4.47 -19.54 3.46
C LYS A 233 -4.21 -18.07 3.24
N VAL A 234 -5.24 -17.33 2.84
CA VAL A 234 -5.19 -15.89 2.63
C VAL A 234 -6.09 -15.20 3.66
N ALA A 235 -5.51 -14.33 4.47
CA ALA A 235 -6.23 -13.50 5.43
C ALA A 235 -6.18 -12.03 5.02
N MET A 236 -7.23 -11.28 5.30
CA MET A 236 -7.30 -9.84 5.08
C MET A 236 -7.68 -9.12 6.38
N GLY A 237 -7.11 -7.93 6.58
CA GLY A 237 -7.46 -7.03 7.67
C GLY A 237 -7.09 -5.60 7.33
N GLY A 238 -7.04 -4.72 8.34
CA GLY A 238 -6.67 -3.32 8.17
C GLY A 238 -7.87 -2.36 8.20
N GLY A 239 -7.60 -1.07 7.98
CA GLY A 239 -8.58 0.01 8.12
C GLY A 239 -9.87 -0.22 7.32
N PHE A 240 -9.76 -0.70 6.08
CA PHE A 240 -10.92 -0.95 5.22
C PHE A 240 -11.87 -2.01 5.80
N ALA A 241 -11.33 -3.07 6.41
CA ALA A 241 -12.15 -4.08 7.06
C ALA A 241 -12.97 -3.47 8.22
N ASN A 242 -12.34 -2.59 8.98
CA ASN A 242 -12.92 -1.97 10.17
C ASN A 242 -13.94 -0.88 9.88
N THR A 243 -13.85 -0.21 8.74
CA THR A 243 -14.80 0.84 8.36
C THR A 243 -15.91 0.33 7.46
N GLU A 244 -15.60 -0.57 6.52
CA GLU A 244 -16.55 -0.96 5.46
C GLU A 244 -17.10 -2.39 5.60
N LEU A 245 -16.41 -3.30 6.30
CA LEU A 245 -16.75 -4.74 6.27
C LEU A 245 -17.38 -5.29 7.56
N ARG A 246 -17.73 -4.45 8.54
CA ARG A 246 -18.34 -4.93 9.81
C ARG A 246 -19.69 -5.64 9.63
N SER A 247 -20.39 -5.37 8.53
CA SER A 247 -21.66 -6.01 8.18
C SER A 247 -21.55 -6.86 6.90
N LEU A 248 -20.36 -7.42 6.65
CA LEU A 248 -20.10 -8.24 5.46
C LEU A 248 -21.05 -9.45 5.39
N SER A 249 -21.78 -9.56 4.28
CA SER A 249 -22.68 -10.68 3.99
C SER A 249 -22.46 -11.29 2.61
N ASP A 250 -21.71 -10.62 1.72
CA ASP A 250 -21.44 -11.12 0.37
C ASP A 250 -20.39 -12.23 0.41
N ARG A 251 -20.81 -13.46 0.09
CA ARG A 251 -19.94 -14.64 0.09
C ARG A 251 -18.82 -14.58 -0.95
N ARG A 252 -18.99 -13.82 -2.04
CA ARG A 252 -18.04 -13.79 -3.17
C ARG A 252 -16.67 -13.28 -2.77
N VAL A 253 -16.61 -12.46 -1.72
CA VAL A 253 -15.34 -11.98 -1.15
C VAL A 253 -14.44 -13.15 -0.70
N PHE A 254 -15.03 -14.28 -0.28
CA PHE A 254 -14.28 -15.48 0.14
C PHE A 254 -13.77 -16.34 -1.04
N GLU A 255 -14.04 -15.94 -2.28
CA GLU A 255 -13.32 -16.48 -3.44
C GLU A 255 -11.87 -15.98 -3.48
N PHE A 256 -11.59 -14.84 -2.84
CA PHE A 256 -10.29 -14.16 -2.81
C PHE A 256 -9.56 -14.31 -1.47
N TYR A 257 -10.30 -14.39 -0.37
CA TYR A 257 -9.77 -14.57 0.97
C TYR A 257 -10.34 -15.84 1.62
N ASP A 258 -9.65 -16.37 2.63
CA ASP A 258 -10.20 -17.40 3.50
C ASP A 258 -10.71 -16.79 4.81
N TYR A 259 -10.05 -15.73 5.29
CA TYR A 259 -10.37 -15.08 6.56
C TYR A 259 -10.33 -13.56 6.44
N ILE A 260 -11.24 -12.86 7.13
CA ILE A 260 -11.19 -11.41 7.29
C ILE A 260 -11.26 -11.07 8.77
N SER A 261 -10.22 -10.45 9.32
CA SER A 261 -10.15 -10.07 10.74
C SER A 261 -10.49 -8.59 10.96
N LEU A 262 -11.21 -8.31 12.04
CA LEU A 262 -11.53 -6.94 12.49
C LEU A 262 -10.73 -6.52 13.73
N ASP A 263 -10.64 -5.20 13.90
CA ASP A 263 -9.99 -4.46 14.97
C ASP A 263 -8.48 -4.79 15.07
N ASP A 264 -7.97 -4.98 16.28
CA ASP A 264 -6.57 -5.32 16.55
C ASP A 264 -6.24 -6.70 15.97
N GLY A 265 -5.17 -6.77 15.20
CA GLY A 265 -4.83 -7.93 14.37
C GLY A 265 -3.97 -8.98 15.07
N GLU A 266 -3.33 -8.64 16.19
CA GLU A 266 -2.36 -9.49 16.89
C GLU A 266 -2.99 -10.82 17.34
N ALA A 267 -4.08 -10.76 18.10
CA ALA A 267 -4.75 -11.96 18.60
C ALA A 267 -5.41 -12.79 17.48
N PRO A 268 -6.22 -12.21 16.56
CA PRO A 268 -6.77 -12.96 15.42
C PRO A 268 -5.69 -13.63 14.57
N LEU A 269 -4.60 -12.92 14.26
CA LEU A 269 -3.56 -13.45 13.40
C LEU A 269 -2.78 -14.61 14.05
N GLU A 270 -2.47 -14.53 15.34
CA GLU A 270 -1.90 -15.65 16.08
C GLU A 270 -2.82 -16.88 16.05
N GLN A 271 -4.12 -16.68 16.23
CA GLN A 271 -5.09 -17.78 16.15
C GLN A 271 -5.19 -18.38 14.74
N LEU A 272 -5.10 -17.56 13.69
CA LEU A 272 -5.06 -18.05 12.31
C LEU A 272 -3.79 -18.88 12.03
N VAL A 273 -2.65 -18.51 12.61
CA VAL A 273 -1.43 -19.34 12.55
C VAL A 273 -1.69 -20.70 13.20
N GLN A 274 -2.22 -20.70 14.42
CA GLN A 274 -2.55 -21.94 15.14
C GLN A 274 -3.55 -22.80 14.37
N LEU A 275 -4.54 -22.19 13.72
CA LEU A 275 -5.53 -22.88 12.88
C LEU A 275 -4.86 -23.54 11.67
N VAL A 276 -4.00 -22.81 10.94
CA VAL A 276 -3.27 -23.32 9.77
C VAL A 276 -2.29 -24.44 10.15
N GLU A 277 -1.79 -24.44 11.37
CA GLU A 277 -0.94 -25.50 11.91
C GLU A 277 -1.71 -26.69 12.51
N GLY A 278 -3.04 -26.59 12.62
CA GLY A 278 -3.90 -27.65 13.16
C GLY A 278 -3.98 -27.70 14.69
N HIS A 279 -3.55 -26.64 15.38
CA HIS A 279 -3.56 -26.51 16.83
C HIS A 279 -4.82 -25.84 17.40
N ARG A 280 -5.73 -25.36 16.53
CA ARG A 280 -6.93 -24.61 16.90
C ARG A 280 -8.07 -24.92 15.93
N SER A 281 -9.32 -24.84 16.38
CA SER A 281 -10.49 -24.96 15.51
C SER A 281 -11.04 -23.60 15.07
N THR A 282 -11.82 -23.59 13.99
CA THR A 282 -12.36 -22.35 13.39
C THR A 282 -13.32 -21.63 14.35
N GLU A 283 -14.04 -22.37 15.20
CA GLU A 283 -15.03 -21.85 16.15
C GLU A 283 -14.38 -21.07 17.30
N GLU A 284 -13.07 -21.22 17.49
CA GLU A 284 -12.32 -20.55 18.55
C GLU A 284 -11.72 -19.21 18.11
N LEU A 285 -11.93 -18.80 16.87
CA LEU A 285 -11.37 -17.57 16.30
C LEU A 285 -11.96 -16.31 16.96
N LYS A 286 -11.19 -15.23 16.95
CA LYS A 286 -11.54 -13.91 17.47
C LYS A 286 -11.72 -12.95 16.32
N ARG A 287 -12.85 -12.23 16.33
CA ARG A 287 -13.23 -11.20 15.35
C ARG A 287 -12.90 -11.53 13.90
N THR A 288 -13.21 -12.75 13.48
CA THR A 288 -12.85 -13.24 12.14
C THR A 288 -14.09 -13.66 11.39
N PHE A 289 -14.28 -13.11 10.19
CA PHE A 289 -15.21 -13.64 9.22
C PHE A 289 -14.57 -14.79 8.43
N THR A 290 -15.37 -15.81 8.17
CA THR A 290 -15.00 -16.98 7.34
C THR A 290 -16.24 -17.48 6.61
N LEU A 291 -16.04 -18.22 5.52
CA LEU A 291 -17.13 -18.95 4.87
C LEU A 291 -17.26 -20.35 5.48
N GLN A 292 -18.41 -20.69 6.05
CA GLN A 292 -18.74 -22.03 6.53
C GLN A 292 -20.07 -22.47 5.92
N GLU A 293 -20.08 -23.68 5.32
CA GLU A 293 -21.28 -24.25 4.68
C GLU A 293 -21.95 -23.29 3.66
N GLY A 294 -21.14 -22.50 2.95
CA GLY A 294 -21.62 -21.52 1.95
C GLY A 294 -22.23 -20.25 2.53
N THR A 295 -22.17 -20.06 3.85
CA THR A 295 -22.67 -18.87 4.57
C THR A 295 -21.52 -18.12 5.22
N VAL A 296 -21.55 -16.79 5.15
CA VAL A 296 -20.59 -15.93 5.85
C VAL A 296 -20.87 -16.01 7.34
N GLN A 297 -19.90 -16.43 8.13
CA GLN A 297 -19.99 -16.49 9.58
C GLN A 297 -18.97 -15.53 10.21
N TYR A 298 -19.42 -14.77 11.20
CA TYR A 298 -18.58 -13.96 12.05
C TYR A 298 -18.32 -14.71 13.37
N ILE A 299 -17.05 -15.00 13.64
CA ILE A 299 -16.64 -15.74 14.82
C ILE A 299 -15.90 -14.79 15.75
N ASN A 300 -16.40 -14.66 16.98
CA ASN A 300 -15.80 -13.82 18.00
C ASN A 300 -15.80 -14.51 19.35
N ASN A 301 -14.79 -15.34 19.59
CA ASN A 301 -14.62 -16.07 20.83
C ASN A 301 -14.31 -15.14 22.01
N ALA A 302 -15.29 -14.96 22.90
CA ALA A 302 -15.17 -14.11 24.08
C ALA A 302 -14.11 -14.59 25.10
N ALA A 303 -13.67 -15.85 25.03
CA ALA A 303 -12.60 -16.36 25.90
C ALA A 303 -11.20 -15.84 25.51
N CYS A 304 -11.04 -15.30 24.30
CA CYS A 304 -9.79 -14.72 23.85
C CYS A 304 -9.76 -13.20 24.10
N SER A 305 -8.85 -12.75 24.94
CA SER A 305 -8.59 -11.33 25.19
C SER A 305 -7.60 -10.76 24.17
N ASP A 306 -7.69 -9.46 23.91
CA ASP A 306 -6.66 -8.75 23.16
C ASP A 306 -5.36 -8.63 23.95
N TYR A 307 -4.28 -8.47 23.20
CA TYR A 307 -2.98 -8.14 23.76
C TYR A 307 -2.98 -6.67 24.19
N LYS A 308 -2.48 -6.41 25.39
CA LYS A 308 -2.23 -5.04 25.86
C LYS A 308 -1.13 -4.40 25.03
N GLN A 309 -1.13 -3.07 24.93
CA GLN A 309 -0.15 -2.34 24.13
C GLN A 309 1.32 -2.59 24.57
N ALA A 310 1.53 -2.92 25.85
CA ALA A 310 2.85 -3.30 26.36
C ALA A 310 3.33 -4.68 25.86
N GLN A 311 2.41 -5.55 25.41
CA GLN A 311 2.66 -6.93 25.01
C GLN A 311 2.89 -7.12 23.51
N VAL A 312 2.61 -6.09 22.68
CA VAL A 312 2.70 -6.20 21.21
C VAL A 312 4.12 -6.14 20.64
N GLY A 313 5.13 -5.96 21.49
CA GLY A 313 6.54 -5.87 21.07
C GLY A 313 6.89 -4.57 20.33
N THR A 314 8.04 -4.60 19.66
CA THR A 314 8.61 -3.47 18.91
C THR A 314 8.34 -3.64 17.41
N PRO A 315 7.82 -2.63 16.69
CA PRO A 315 7.62 -2.73 15.25
C PRO A 315 8.92 -3.05 14.51
N ASP A 316 8.88 -4.07 13.65
CA ASP A 316 10.05 -4.53 12.90
C ASP A 316 9.96 -4.06 11.45
N TYR A 317 10.89 -3.21 11.02
CA TYR A 317 10.96 -2.65 9.66
C TYR A 317 12.00 -3.33 8.75
N SER A 318 12.66 -4.39 9.22
CA SER A 318 13.88 -4.94 8.61
C SER A 318 13.75 -5.52 7.19
N ASP A 319 12.57 -6.02 6.81
CA ASP A 319 12.37 -6.60 5.47
C ASP A 319 12.05 -5.54 4.39
N PHE A 320 11.69 -4.31 4.80
CA PHE A 320 11.31 -3.28 3.85
C PHE A 320 12.52 -2.68 3.13
N LEU A 321 12.30 -2.22 1.90
CA LEU A 321 13.27 -1.49 1.09
C LEU A 321 13.38 -0.03 1.56
N LEU A 322 13.79 0.19 2.82
CA LEU A 322 13.75 1.50 3.49
C LEU A 322 14.56 2.60 2.80
N ASP A 323 15.56 2.22 1.99
CA ASP A 323 16.39 3.12 1.17
C ASP A 323 15.81 3.37 -0.24
N LYS A 324 14.66 2.78 -0.58
CA LYS A 324 14.06 2.85 -1.92
C LYS A 324 12.74 3.62 -1.99
N TYR A 325 12.20 4.06 -0.86
CA TYR A 325 11.03 4.94 -0.83
C TYR A 325 11.33 6.31 -1.45
N ILE A 326 10.33 6.90 -2.12
CA ILE A 326 10.48 8.16 -2.87
C ILE A 326 9.80 9.33 -2.17
N SER A 327 10.48 10.46 -2.08
CA SER A 327 9.96 11.71 -1.50
C SER A 327 9.38 12.62 -2.58
N ALA A 328 8.09 12.47 -2.87
CA ALA A 328 7.36 13.28 -3.83
C ALA A 328 6.79 14.57 -3.19
N ILE A 329 6.72 15.65 -3.97
CA ILE A 329 6.12 16.93 -3.56
C ILE A 329 5.01 17.29 -4.55
N GLU A 330 3.81 16.79 -4.28
CA GLU A 330 2.61 17.09 -5.09
C GLU A 330 2.14 18.54 -4.88
N VAL A 331 2.17 19.02 -3.63
CA VAL A 331 1.66 20.35 -3.24
C VAL A 331 2.79 21.20 -2.71
N VAL A 332 2.89 22.44 -3.21
CA VAL A 332 3.89 23.45 -2.81
C VAL A 332 3.69 23.96 -1.37
N ASN A 333 2.70 23.45 -0.63
CA ASN A 333 2.43 23.84 0.75
C ASN A 333 3.52 23.30 1.70
N PRO A 334 4.26 24.17 2.42
CA PRO A 334 5.31 23.73 3.34
C PRO A 334 4.84 22.80 4.46
N MET A 335 3.55 22.84 4.85
CA MET A 335 2.99 21.88 5.80
C MET A 335 2.91 20.47 5.21
N HIS A 336 2.55 20.34 3.92
CA HIS A 336 2.46 19.04 3.26
C HIS A 336 3.82 18.33 3.20
N ARG A 337 4.91 19.10 3.12
CA ARG A 337 6.28 18.60 3.19
C ARG A 337 6.54 17.74 4.43
N MET A 338 5.99 18.10 5.60
CA MET A 338 6.19 17.31 6.83
C MET A 338 5.62 15.89 6.76
N TRP A 339 4.75 15.61 5.78
CA TRP A 339 4.12 14.31 5.62
C TRP A 339 4.54 13.57 4.34
N SER A 340 5.09 14.28 3.34
CA SER A 340 5.47 13.70 2.04
C SER A 340 6.98 13.70 1.74
N ASP A 341 7.77 14.54 2.41
CA ASP A 341 9.21 14.67 2.17
C ASP A 341 10.03 13.97 3.27
N GLY A 342 10.52 12.78 2.96
CA GLY A 342 11.26 11.93 3.87
C GLY A 342 10.49 10.69 4.30
N ARG A 343 11.19 9.84 5.05
CA ARG A 343 10.68 8.57 5.58
C ARG A 343 10.52 8.67 7.10
N TRP A 344 9.40 8.18 7.63
CA TRP A 344 9.14 8.13 9.07
C TRP A 344 8.72 6.74 9.51
N ASN A 345 9.55 6.08 10.29
CA ASN A 345 9.12 4.87 11.01
C ASN A 345 8.15 5.30 12.12
N LYS A 346 6.93 4.76 12.08
CA LYS A 346 5.84 5.18 12.97
C LYS A 346 5.90 4.36 14.26
N LEU A 347 5.98 5.04 15.40
CA LEU A 347 5.92 4.44 16.73
C LEU A 347 4.65 4.88 17.48
N THR A 348 3.81 3.92 17.89
CA THR A 348 2.55 4.16 18.59
C THR A 348 2.86 4.49 20.04
N MET A 349 2.58 5.72 20.46
CA MET A 349 2.81 6.19 21.83
C MET A 349 1.75 5.70 22.83
N ALA A 350 0.53 5.46 22.33
CA ALA A 350 -0.58 4.94 23.10
C ALA A 350 -1.56 4.22 22.17
N HIS A 351 -2.18 3.17 22.69
CA HIS A 351 -3.35 2.55 22.07
C HIS A 351 -4.62 3.24 22.57
N GLY A 352 -5.67 3.31 21.74
CA GLY A 352 -6.91 4.03 22.09
C GLY A 352 -6.79 5.55 22.19
N CYS A 353 -7.90 6.18 22.53
CA CYS A 353 -8.03 7.63 22.61
C CYS A 353 -8.39 8.07 24.03
N TYR A 354 -7.52 8.87 24.66
CA TYR A 354 -7.78 9.39 26.02
C TYR A 354 -9.03 10.27 26.11
N TRP A 355 -9.48 10.84 24.99
CA TRP A 355 -10.64 11.72 24.94
C TRP A 355 -11.97 10.94 24.88
N GLY A 356 -12.10 10.00 23.95
CA GLY A 356 -13.24 9.06 23.87
C GLY A 356 -14.64 9.69 23.79
N LYS A 357 -14.77 10.95 23.35
CA LYS A 357 -16.04 11.71 23.42
C LYS A 357 -16.42 12.44 22.12
N CYS A 358 -15.73 12.17 21.01
CA CYS A 358 -16.06 12.78 19.72
C CYS A 358 -17.38 12.21 19.18
N THR A 359 -18.32 13.08 18.78
CA THR A 359 -19.62 12.67 18.23
C THR A 359 -19.54 11.99 16.87
N PHE A 360 -18.44 12.20 16.14
CA PHE A 360 -18.17 11.62 14.82
C PHE A 360 -17.31 10.35 14.88
N CYS A 361 -16.91 9.89 16.07
CA CYS A 361 -16.06 8.72 16.26
C CYS A 361 -16.90 7.59 16.88
N ASP A 362 -16.69 6.35 16.42
CA ASP A 362 -17.32 5.20 17.06
C ASP A 362 -16.58 4.84 18.36
N ILE A 363 -16.94 5.53 19.44
CA ILE A 363 -16.33 5.35 20.76
C ILE A 363 -16.73 4.03 21.44
N SER A 364 -17.51 3.16 20.78
CA SER A 364 -17.86 1.84 21.32
C SER A 364 -16.76 0.79 21.11
N LEU A 365 -15.89 1.03 20.13
CA LEU A 365 -14.83 0.12 19.69
C LEU A 365 -13.68 0.07 20.70
N ASP A 366 -13.17 -1.14 20.97
CA ASP A 366 -12.13 -1.37 21.97
C ASP A 366 -10.84 -0.59 21.65
N TYR A 367 -10.40 -0.62 20.39
CA TYR A 367 -9.22 0.12 19.92
C TYR A 367 -9.37 1.65 19.93
N ILE A 368 -10.55 2.17 20.30
CA ILE A 368 -10.81 3.60 20.47
C ILE A 368 -11.00 3.93 21.95
N LYS A 369 -11.83 3.15 22.67
CA LYS A 369 -12.19 3.46 24.07
C LYS A 369 -11.15 3.03 25.09
N LEU A 370 -10.33 2.04 24.78
CA LEU A 370 -9.32 1.50 25.71
C LEU A 370 -8.01 2.25 25.53
N TYR A 371 -7.86 3.35 26.28
CA TYR A 371 -6.62 4.12 26.28
C TYR A 371 -5.52 3.43 27.10
N GLU A 372 -4.44 3.02 26.43
CA GLU A 372 -3.26 2.40 27.03
C GLU A 372 -2.00 3.19 26.65
N PRO A 373 -1.50 4.09 27.52
CA PRO A 373 -0.25 4.79 27.27
C PRO A 373 0.96 3.87 27.47
N ILE A 374 2.03 4.12 26.71
CA ILE A 374 3.31 3.44 26.88
C ILE A 374 4.22 4.26 27.80
N ALA A 375 4.92 3.59 28.71
CA ALA A 375 5.93 4.23 29.55
C ALA A 375 7.08 4.79 28.70
N ALA A 376 7.57 5.99 29.04
CA ALA A 376 8.63 6.64 28.28
C ALA A 376 9.90 5.77 28.14
N SER A 377 10.26 5.00 29.17
CA SER A 377 11.40 4.07 29.10
C SER A 377 11.21 3.03 28.00
N LEU A 378 10.02 2.39 27.94
CA LEU A 378 9.72 1.39 26.92
C LEU A 378 9.66 2.02 25.51
N LEU A 379 9.23 3.27 25.37
CA LEU A 379 9.30 3.97 24.08
C LEU A 379 10.75 4.15 23.62
N VAL A 380 11.66 4.54 24.53
CA VAL A 380 13.08 4.68 24.22
C VAL A 380 13.69 3.33 23.86
N ASP A 381 13.40 2.28 24.63
CA ASP A 381 13.87 0.91 24.34
C ASP A 381 13.43 0.47 22.94
N ARG A 382 12.17 0.71 22.57
CA ARG A 382 11.62 0.41 21.23
C ARG A 382 12.29 1.22 20.13
N MET A 383 12.62 2.49 20.37
CA MET A 383 13.34 3.32 19.40
C MET A 383 14.76 2.80 19.16
N GLU A 384 15.47 2.39 20.22
CA GLU A 384 16.82 1.83 20.12
C GLU A 384 16.83 0.49 19.36
N GLU A 385 15.82 -0.36 19.57
CA GLU A 385 15.70 -1.65 18.86
C GLU A 385 15.36 -1.48 17.36
N MET A 386 14.75 -0.34 16.97
CA MET A 386 14.40 -0.04 15.58
C MET A 386 15.51 0.64 14.75
N MET A 387 16.58 1.11 15.41
CA MET A 387 17.74 1.76 14.78
C MET A 387 18.75 0.75 14.25
#